data_AF-A0A6J4X328-F1
#
_entry.id   AF-A0A6J4X328-F1
#
_cell.length_a   1.000
_cell.length_b   1.000
_cell.length_c   1.000
_cell.angle_alpha   90.00
_cell.angle_beta   90.00
_cell.angle_gamma   90.00
#
_symmetry.space_group_name_H-M   'P 1'
#
loop_
_entity.id
_entity.type
_entity.pdbx_description
1 polymer ?
#
loop_
_entity_poly.entity_id
_entity_poly.type
_entity_poly.pdbx_seq_one_letter_code
_entity_poly.pdbx_strand_id
1 'polypeptide(L)'
;DTVDFYSARSRTYLIKGLCELFGSGEDTIGEDVQKMLELAEDYKQPEQGPETKEVMTDVDKSKALAFLKNPAMFDEILSDFETIGYTGEEMNKLLCYIAAVSRKMEQPLSVMIQSRSAAGKSYLQDTVLSMVPEDDFVKYTRLTDQALFYKDKDSLKHKILAIEELDGMNGAVYSIRSIQSSKK
;
A
#
# COMPACT_ATOMS: atom_id res chain seq x y z
N ASP A 1 7.47 -23.60 11.73
CA ASP A 1 8.14 -23.04 12.92
C ASP A 1 8.45 -21.58 12.72
N THR A 2 7.96 -20.74 13.63
CA THR A 2 8.30 -19.31 13.68
C THR A 2 9.33 -19.14 14.79
N VAL A 3 10.46 -18.50 14.50
CA VAL A 3 11.50 -18.23 15.49
C VAL A 3 11.14 -16.95 16.24
N ASP A 4 11.07 -17.01 17.56
CA ASP A 4 10.79 -15.87 18.43
C ASP A 4 12.09 -15.44 19.13
N PHE A 5 12.72 -14.37 18.65
CA PHE A 5 13.97 -13.88 19.20
C PHE A 5 13.86 -13.30 20.62
N TYR A 6 12.65 -12.96 21.10
CA TYR A 6 12.46 -12.50 22.48
C TYR A 6 12.40 -13.66 23.49
N SER A 7 12.04 -14.86 23.02
CA SER A 7 11.99 -16.06 23.84
C SER A 7 13.37 -16.71 24.01
N ALA A 8 13.87 -16.75 25.25
CA ALA A 8 15.12 -17.45 25.58
C ALA A 8 15.14 -18.90 25.12
N ARG A 9 14.00 -19.60 25.27
CA ARG A 9 13.85 -21.00 24.83
C ARG A 9 13.99 -21.15 23.30
N SER A 10 13.40 -20.22 22.53
CA SER A 10 13.47 -20.25 21.08
C SER A 10 14.90 -19.95 20.61
N ARG A 11 15.59 -18.98 21.24
CA ARG A 11 17.01 -18.69 20.97
C ARG A 11 17.91 -19.90 21.22
N THR A 12 17.74 -20.61 22.34
CA THR A 12 18.54 -21.81 22.63
C THR A 12 18.33 -22.91 21.60
N TYR A 13 17.10 -23.11 21.13
CA TYR A 13 16.80 -24.10 20.11
C TYR A 13 17.42 -23.73 18.75
N LEU A 14 17.32 -22.45 18.38
CA LEU A 14 17.95 -21.92 17.17
C LEU A 14 19.48 -22.10 17.21
N ILE A 15 20.14 -21.69 18.30
CA ILE A 15 21.59 -21.80 18.46
C ILE A 15 22.05 -23.24 18.28
N LYS A 16 21.35 -24.21 18.89
CA LYS A 16 21.68 -25.63 18.73
C LYS A 16 21.55 -26.12 17.30
N GLY A 17 20.46 -25.76 16.61
CA GLY A 17 20.29 -26.12 15.20
C GLY A 17 21.35 -25.49 14.31
N LEU A 18 21.76 -24.25 14.59
CA LEU A 18 22.84 -23.58 13.86
C LEU A 18 24.21 -24.21 14.16
N CYS A 19 24.46 -24.67 15.40
CA CYS A 19 25.70 -25.39 15.75
C CYS A 19 25.83 -26.68 14.96
N GLU A 20 24.74 -27.44 14.84
CA GLU A 20 24.70 -28.66 14.02
C GLU A 20 24.88 -28.34 12.54
N LEU A 21 24.25 -27.27 12.03
CA LEU A 21 24.30 -26.90 10.62
C LEU A 21 25.68 -26.39 10.19
N PHE A 22 26.32 -25.57 11.02
CA PHE A 22 27.57 -24.88 10.68
C PHE A 22 28.82 -25.50 11.33
N GLY A 23 28.65 -26.56 12.14
CA GLY A 23 29.76 -27.25 12.81
C GLY A 23 30.59 -26.35 13.73
N SER A 24 29.99 -25.26 14.22
CA SER A 24 30.65 -24.24 15.05
C SER A 24 30.19 -24.35 16.50
N GLY A 25 31.00 -23.84 17.43
CA GLY A 25 30.69 -23.90 18.86
C GLY A 25 29.51 -23.01 19.26
N GLU A 26 28.80 -23.40 20.33
CA GLU A 26 27.66 -22.64 20.88
C GLU A 26 28.05 -21.20 21.26
N ASP A 27 29.29 -20.97 21.71
CA ASP A 27 29.77 -19.63 22.07
C ASP A 27 29.82 -18.69 20.85
N THR A 28 30.39 -19.16 19.73
CA THR A 28 30.51 -18.35 18.50
C THR A 28 29.15 -18.04 17.90
N ILE A 29 28.28 -19.04 17.81
CA ILE A 29 26.93 -18.87 17.26
C ILE A 29 26.06 -18.03 18.19
N GLY A 30 26.21 -18.18 19.51
CA GLY A 30 25.52 -17.37 20.50
C GLY A 30 25.88 -15.89 20.37
N GLU A 31 27.17 -15.56 20.22
CA GLU A 31 27.62 -14.20 19.97
C GLU A 31 27.05 -13.62 18.66
N ASP A 32 27.02 -14.40 17.59
CA ASP A 32 26.53 -13.92 16.30
C ASP A 32 25.00 -13.71 16.29
N VAL A 33 24.25 -14.59 16.94
CA VAL A 33 22.79 -14.40 17.16
C VAL A 33 22.53 -13.16 18.00
N GLN A 34 23.38 -12.89 19.00
CA GLN A 34 23.24 -11.70 19.82
C GLN A 34 23.57 -10.41 19.04
N LYS A 35 24.62 -10.41 18.23
CA LYS A 35 24.92 -9.28 17.30
C LYS A 35 23.78 -9.04 16.32
N MET A 36 23.16 -10.10 15.78
CA MET A 36 21.99 -9.97 14.91
C MET A 36 20.79 -9.33 15.63
N LEU A 37 20.58 -9.67 16.90
CA LEU A 37 19.53 -9.07 17.72
C LEU A 37 19.79 -7.59 17.94
N GLU A 38 21.01 -7.22 18.33
CA GLU A 38 21.42 -5.82 18.50
C GLU A 38 21.25 -5.01 17.22
N LEU A 39 21.69 -5.56 16.07
CA LEU A 39 21.49 -4.92 14.76
C LEU A 39 20.02 -4.77 14.38
N ALA A 40 19.17 -5.74 14.74
CA ALA A 40 17.73 -5.67 14.48
C ALA A 40 17.01 -4.67 15.39
N GLU A 41 17.44 -4.54 16.64
CA GLU A 41 16.92 -3.55 17.60
C GLU A 41 17.36 -2.12 17.23
N ASP A 42 18.61 -1.95 16.79
CA ASP A 42 19.16 -0.67 16.34
C ASP A 42 18.74 -0.30 14.90
N TYR A 43 18.12 -1.23 14.18
CA TYR A 43 17.59 -0.96 12.84
C TYR A 43 16.41 0.01 12.93
N LYS A 44 16.72 1.29 12.77
CA LYS A 44 15.74 2.29 12.40
C LYS A 44 15.52 2.16 10.91
N GLN A 45 14.28 1.87 10.52
CA GLN A 45 13.87 1.94 9.13
C GLN A 45 14.34 3.30 8.60
N PRO A 46 15.11 3.36 7.50
CA PRO A 46 15.53 4.64 6.97
C PRO A 46 14.27 5.46 6.74
N GLU A 47 14.17 6.61 7.41
CA GLU A 47 13.12 7.57 7.09
C GLU A 47 13.21 7.79 5.58
N GLN A 48 12.14 7.48 4.85
CA GLN A 48 12.04 7.88 3.46
C GLN A 48 12.29 9.39 3.46
N GLY A 49 13.43 9.80 2.88
CA GLY A 49 13.83 11.20 2.84
C GLY A 49 12.68 12.05 2.31
N PRO A 50 12.62 13.35 2.66
CA PRO A 50 11.49 14.20 2.32
C PRO A 50 11.15 14.02 0.85
N GLU A 51 9.97 13.46 0.57
CA GLU A 51 9.46 13.26 -0.79
C GLU A 51 9.72 14.55 -1.56
N THR A 52 10.65 14.51 -2.52
CA THR A 52 10.88 15.63 -3.44
C THR A 52 9.63 15.73 -4.29
N LYS A 53 8.61 16.43 -3.77
CA LYS A 53 7.41 16.74 -4.51
C LYS A 53 7.86 17.57 -5.70
N GLU A 54 7.81 16.96 -6.88
CA GLU A 54 8.07 17.66 -8.12
C GLU A 54 7.16 18.89 -8.18
N VAL A 55 7.79 20.06 -8.17
CA VAL A 55 7.06 21.32 -8.19
C VAL A 55 6.56 21.52 -9.62
N MET A 56 5.24 21.47 -9.76
CA MET A 56 4.57 21.65 -11.04
C MET A 56 4.96 22.98 -11.68
N THR A 57 5.36 22.94 -12.95
CA THR A 57 5.74 24.15 -13.68
C THR A 57 4.51 25.03 -13.95
N ASP A 58 4.72 26.33 -14.22
CA ASP A 58 3.63 27.24 -14.58
C ASP A 58 2.91 26.80 -15.87
N VAL A 59 3.63 26.18 -16.80
CA VAL A 59 3.07 25.63 -18.03
C VAL A 59 2.14 24.47 -17.70
N ASP A 60 2.58 23.51 -16.89
CA ASP A 60 1.75 22.37 -16.50
C ASP A 60 0.54 22.82 -15.68
N LYS A 61 0.71 23.86 -14.85
CA LYS A 61 -0.38 24.52 -14.12
C LYS A 61 -1.42 25.14 -15.02
N SER A 62 -1.00 25.84 -16.06
CA SER A 62 -1.93 26.41 -17.02
C SER A 62 -2.74 25.32 -17.75
N LYS A 63 -2.08 24.23 -18.17
CA LYS A 63 -2.72 23.08 -18.84
C LYS A 63 -3.69 22.35 -17.92
N ALA A 64 -3.28 22.05 -16.69
CA ALA A 64 -4.14 21.40 -15.70
C ALA A 64 -5.38 22.25 -15.39
N LEU A 65 -5.23 23.57 -15.25
CA LEU A 65 -6.37 24.47 -15.02
C LEU A 65 -7.29 24.59 -16.24
N ALA A 66 -6.76 24.51 -17.45
CA ALA A 66 -7.57 24.48 -18.66
C ALA A 66 -8.40 23.19 -18.73
N PHE A 67 -7.77 22.04 -18.48
CA PHE A 67 -8.44 20.74 -18.38
C PHE A 67 -9.56 20.74 -17.33
N LEU A 68 -9.29 21.24 -16.12
CA LEU A 68 -10.29 21.31 -15.04
C LEU A 68 -11.49 22.21 -15.35
N LYS A 69 -11.36 23.14 -16.30
CA LYS A 69 -12.44 24.04 -16.73
C LYS A 69 -13.18 23.53 -17.95
N ASN A 70 -12.74 22.41 -18.54
CA ASN A 70 -13.34 21.86 -19.73
C ASN A 70 -14.71 21.22 -19.41
N PRO A 71 -15.81 21.66 -20.05
CA PRO A 71 -17.12 21.02 -19.87
C PRO A 71 -17.15 19.55 -20.31
N ALA A 72 -16.27 19.15 -21.24
CA ALA A 72 -16.12 17.78 -21.74
C ALA A 72 -15.01 17.00 -21.01
N MET A 73 -14.57 17.45 -19.83
CA MET A 73 -13.47 16.81 -19.07
C MET A 73 -13.70 15.31 -18.85
N PHE A 74 -14.93 14.89 -18.58
CA PHE A 74 -15.23 13.47 -18.37
C PHE A 74 -15.07 12.64 -19.65
N ASP A 75 -15.40 13.20 -20.82
CA ASP A 75 -15.21 12.54 -22.11
C ASP A 75 -13.71 12.39 -22.43
N GLU A 76 -12.90 13.40 -22.10
CA GLU A 76 -11.43 13.31 -22.22
C GLU A 76 -10.85 12.23 -21.31
N ILE A 77 -11.28 12.15 -20.05
CA ILE A 77 -10.86 11.07 -19.12
C ILE A 77 -11.23 9.70 -19.70
N LEU A 78 -12.45 9.55 -20.24
CA LEU A 78 -12.88 8.29 -20.86
C LEU A 78 -12.00 7.93 -22.07
N SER A 79 -11.61 8.93 -22.87
CA SER A 79 -10.69 8.75 -24.00
C SER A 79 -9.28 8.33 -23.55
N ASP A 80 -8.79 8.85 -22.43
CA ASP A 80 -7.52 8.42 -21.83
C ASP A 80 -7.58 6.94 -21.39
N PHE A 81 -8.69 6.50 -20.79
CA PHE A 81 -8.93 5.09 -20.47
C PHE A 81 -8.91 4.20 -21.72
N GLU A 82 -9.51 4.65 -22.82
CA GLU A 82 -9.48 3.91 -24.08
C GLU A 82 -8.07 3.84 -24.69
N THR A 83 -7.29 4.93 -24.56
CA THR A 83 -5.90 4.99 -25.02
C THR A 83 -5.00 4.00 -24.27
N ILE A 84 -5.25 3.78 -22.97
CA ILE A 84 -4.58 2.77 -22.16
C ILE A 84 -5.04 1.34 -22.54
N GLY A 85 -6.15 1.20 -23.27
CA GLY A 85 -6.69 -0.07 -23.72
C GLY A 85 -7.79 -0.64 -22.83
N TYR A 86 -8.45 0.20 -22.01
CA TYR A 86 -9.65 -0.21 -21.27
C TYR A 86 -10.90 0.28 -22.00
N THR A 87 -11.64 -0.62 -22.63
CA THR A 87 -12.87 -0.30 -23.39
C THR A 87 -14.15 -0.62 -22.60
N GLY A 88 -15.21 0.17 -22.78
CA GLY A 88 -16.50 -0.03 -22.10
C GLY A 88 -16.53 0.43 -20.64
N GLU A 89 -17.60 0.09 -19.91
CA GLU A 89 -17.78 0.38 -18.47
C GLU A 89 -17.56 1.84 -18.04
N GLU A 90 -18.01 2.81 -18.85
CA GLU A 90 -17.80 4.24 -18.64
C GLU A 90 -18.12 4.71 -17.21
N MET A 91 -19.27 4.29 -16.67
CA MET A 91 -19.69 4.67 -15.32
C MET A 91 -18.72 4.16 -14.24
N ASN A 92 -18.22 2.93 -14.37
CA ASN A 92 -17.29 2.34 -13.39
C ASN A 92 -15.93 3.02 -13.44
N LYS A 93 -15.43 3.32 -14.65
CA LYS A 93 -14.17 4.07 -14.85
C LYS A 93 -14.22 5.41 -14.16
N LEU A 94 -15.24 6.22 -14.44
CA LEU A 94 -15.38 7.56 -13.89
C LEU A 94 -15.55 7.52 -12.37
N LEU A 95 -16.38 6.60 -11.85
CA LEU A 95 -16.57 6.45 -10.41
C LEU A 95 -15.25 6.11 -9.70
N CYS A 96 -14.48 5.16 -10.24
CA CYS A 96 -13.21 4.76 -9.64
C CYS A 96 -12.17 5.87 -9.75
N TYR A 97 -12.11 6.58 -10.88
CA TYR A 97 -11.21 7.73 -11.05
C TYR A 97 -11.51 8.85 -10.06
N ILE A 98 -12.79 9.23 -9.91
CA ILE A 98 -13.21 10.26 -8.94
C ILE A 98 -12.85 9.82 -7.51
N ALA A 99 -13.09 8.56 -7.17
CA ALA A 99 -12.71 8.02 -5.86
C ALA A 99 -11.20 8.10 -5.62
N ALA A 100 -10.37 7.76 -6.63
CA ALA A 100 -8.92 7.86 -6.54
C ALA A 100 -8.43 9.32 -6.33
N VAL A 101 -9.04 10.30 -7.01
CA VAL A 101 -8.69 11.72 -6.86
C VAL A 101 -9.17 12.28 -5.51
N SER A 102 -10.28 11.79 -4.99
CA SER A 102 -10.84 12.24 -3.70
C SER A 102 -9.90 12.03 -2.50
N ARG A 103 -8.83 11.22 -2.62
CA ARG A 103 -7.77 11.04 -1.61
C ARG A 103 -7.18 12.36 -1.08
N LYS A 104 -7.21 13.43 -1.89
CA LYS A 104 -6.69 14.76 -1.54
C LYS A 104 -7.69 15.60 -0.73
N MET A 105 -8.93 15.14 -0.59
CA MET A 105 -9.98 15.81 0.17
C MET A 105 -9.96 15.37 1.64
N GLU A 106 -10.60 16.14 2.51
CA GLU A 106 -10.78 15.80 3.93
C GLU A 106 -11.61 14.52 4.13
N GLN A 107 -12.51 14.24 3.18
CA GLN A 107 -13.42 13.09 3.22
C GLN A 107 -13.29 12.30 1.91
N PRO A 108 -12.26 11.45 1.78
CA PRO A 108 -12.08 10.64 0.58
C PRO A 108 -13.19 9.59 0.46
N LEU A 109 -13.54 9.28 -0.78
CA LEU A 109 -14.49 8.22 -1.11
C LEU A 109 -13.80 6.86 -1.06
N SER A 110 -14.52 5.86 -0.56
CA SER A 110 -14.11 4.46 -0.61
C SER A 110 -14.97 3.71 -1.61
N VAL A 111 -14.35 2.91 -2.47
CA VAL A 111 -15.04 2.10 -3.50
C VAL A 111 -14.73 0.63 -3.28
N MET A 112 -15.74 -0.21 -3.50
CA MET A 112 -15.61 -1.67 -3.51
C MET A 112 -16.00 -2.18 -4.89
N ILE A 113 -15.09 -2.90 -5.56
CA ILE A 113 -15.34 -3.48 -6.88
C ILE A 113 -15.81 -4.92 -6.69
N GLN A 114 -17.10 -5.15 -6.94
CA GLN A 114 -17.69 -6.48 -6.89
C GLN A 114 -18.03 -6.98 -8.29
N SER A 115 -17.48 -8.11 -8.69
CA SER A 115 -17.83 -8.76 -9.95
C SER A 115 -17.47 -10.24 -9.95
N ARG A 116 -17.84 -10.95 -11.02
CA ARG A 116 -17.50 -12.38 -11.22
C ARG A 116 -16.00 -12.56 -11.42
N SER A 117 -15.48 -13.76 -11.14
CA SER A 117 -14.07 -14.07 -11.40
C SER A 117 -13.71 -13.82 -12.87
N ALA A 118 -12.50 -13.34 -13.13
CA ALA A 118 -11.98 -12.99 -14.46
C ALA A 118 -12.72 -11.88 -15.24
N ALA A 119 -13.65 -11.14 -14.61
CA ALA A 119 -14.39 -10.06 -15.27
C ALA A 119 -13.67 -8.70 -15.26
N GLY A 120 -12.33 -8.66 -15.16
CA GLY A 120 -11.55 -7.41 -15.26
C GLY A 120 -11.44 -6.55 -14.00
N LYS A 121 -11.80 -7.04 -12.80
CA LYS A 121 -11.72 -6.25 -11.53
C LYS A 121 -10.35 -5.63 -11.28
N SER A 122 -9.32 -6.49 -11.27
CA SER A 122 -7.95 -6.07 -11.02
C SER A 122 -7.47 -5.14 -12.12
N TYR A 123 -7.91 -5.37 -13.36
CA TYR A 123 -7.57 -4.51 -14.48
C TYR A 123 -8.14 -3.09 -14.32
N LEU A 124 -9.39 -2.93 -13.85
CA LEU A 124 -9.97 -1.62 -13.56
C LEU A 124 -9.20 -0.90 -12.45
N GLN A 125 -8.92 -1.60 -11.36
CA GLN A 125 -8.14 -1.06 -10.25
C GLN A 125 -6.75 -0.61 -10.73
N ASP A 126 -6.04 -1.46 -11.46
CA ASP A 126 -4.67 -1.20 -11.90
C ASP A 126 -4.58 -0.07 -12.92
N THR A 127 -5.59 0.02 -13.81
CA THR A 127 -5.70 1.12 -14.78
C THR A 127 -5.95 2.46 -14.09
N VAL A 128 -6.76 2.48 -13.03
CA VAL A 128 -6.98 3.72 -12.27
C VAL A 128 -5.73 4.10 -11.48
N LEU A 129 -5.04 3.13 -10.88
CA LEU A 129 -3.81 3.36 -10.12
C LEU A 129 -2.66 3.85 -11.01
N SER A 130 -2.57 3.42 -12.28
CA SER A 130 -1.53 3.90 -13.20
C SER A 130 -1.67 5.39 -13.56
N MET A 131 -2.85 5.98 -13.34
CA MET A 131 -3.09 7.43 -13.49
C MET A 131 -2.76 8.22 -12.21
N VAL A 132 -2.32 7.53 -11.15
CA VAL A 132 -1.97 8.12 -9.85
C VAL A 132 -0.44 8.04 -9.68
N PRO A 133 0.23 9.08 -9.18
CA PRO A 133 1.66 9.00 -8.88
C PRO A 133 1.97 7.80 -7.98
N GLU A 134 3.10 7.13 -8.22
CA GLU A 134 3.46 5.89 -7.51
C GLU A 134 3.57 6.10 -5.99
N ASP A 135 3.99 7.28 -5.56
CA ASP A 135 4.08 7.64 -4.14
C ASP A 135 2.71 7.89 -3.48
N ASP A 136 1.66 8.08 -4.28
CA ASP A 136 0.30 8.42 -3.83
C ASP A 136 -0.61 7.18 -3.66
N PHE A 137 -0.08 5.96 -3.80
CA PHE A 137 -0.83 4.74 -3.51
C PHE A 137 0.02 3.62 -2.93
N VAL A 138 -0.63 2.69 -2.23
CA VAL A 138 -0.05 1.43 -1.76
C VAL A 138 -0.99 0.31 -2.15
N LYS A 139 -0.46 -0.69 -2.85
CA LYS A 139 -1.20 -1.84 -3.33
C LYS A 139 -0.83 -3.09 -2.54
N TYR A 140 -1.84 -3.78 -2.00
CA TYR A 140 -1.70 -5.05 -1.29
C TYR A 140 -2.59 -6.11 -1.90
N THR A 141 -2.04 -7.30 -2.15
CA THR A 141 -2.87 -8.45 -2.54
C THR A 141 -3.70 -8.95 -1.36
N ARG A 142 -3.09 -9.01 -0.17
CA ARG A 142 -3.74 -9.37 1.11
C ARG A 142 -3.14 -8.56 2.26
N LEU A 143 -3.96 -8.22 3.26
CA LEU A 143 -3.49 -7.63 4.51
C LEU A 143 -3.74 -8.60 5.68
N THR A 144 -2.78 -8.67 6.59
CA THR A 144 -2.98 -9.33 7.90
C THR A 144 -3.65 -8.35 8.87
N ASP A 145 -4.30 -8.89 9.90
CA ASP A 145 -5.12 -8.12 10.85
C ASP A 145 -4.38 -6.94 11.51
N GLN A 146 -3.07 -7.07 11.67
CA GLN A 146 -2.22 -6.07 12.34
C GLN A 146 -1.39 -5.20 11.37
N ALA A 147 -1.36 -5.51 10.07
CA ALA A 147 -0.46 -4.84 9.12
C ALA A 147 -0.67 -3.32 9.03
N LEU A 148 -1.91 -2.86 9.26
CA LEU A 148 -2.24 -1.44 9.21
C LEU A 148 -1.97 -0.70 10.53
N PHE A 149 -1.84 -1.40 11.66
CA PHE A 149 -1.59 -0.78 12.98
C PHE A 149 -0.12 -0.48 13.23
N TYR A 150 0.80 -1.19 12.58
CA TYR A 150 2.24 -0.98 12.70
C TYR A 150 2.79 0.08 11.73
N LYS A 151 1.94 0.67 10.89
CA LYS A 151 2.34 1.75 9.99
C LYS A 151 2.31 3.10 10.71
N ASP A 152 3.26 3.96 10.40
CA ASP A 152 3.28 5.33 10.93
C ASP A 152 1.96 6.05 10.64
N LYS A 153 1.49 6.85 11.60
CA LYS A 153 0.17 7.50 11.57
C LYS A 153 -0.09 8.29 10.29
N ASP A 154 0.94 8.89 9.70
CA ASP A 154 0.84 9.72 8.50
C ASP A 154 1.17 8.96 7.20
N SER A 155 1.63 7.71 7.27
CA SER A 155 2.09 6.96 6.08
C SER A 155 1.00 6.67 5.04
N LEU A 156 -0.27 6.69 5.45
CA LEU A 156 -1.43 6.47 4.55
C LEU A 156 -2.18 7.77 4.23
N LYS A 157 -1.72 8.91 4.76
CA LYS A 157 -2.40 10.20 4.57
C LYS A 157 -2.29 10.63 3.11
N HIS A 158 -3.44 10.95 2.50
CA HIS A 158 -3.55 11.29 1.07
C HIS A 158 -3.06 10.21 0.09
N LYS A 159 -2.87 8.97 0.56
CA LYS A 159 -2.51 7.82 -0.28
C LYS A 159 -3.72 6.90 -0.48
N ILE A 160 -3.80 6.26 -1.64
CA ILE A 160 -4.82 5.24 -1.92
C ILE A 160 -4.35 3.90 -1.35
N LEU A 161 -5.17 3.26 -0.52
CA LEU A 161 -4.97 1.87 -0.10
C LEU A 161 -5.76 0.95 -1.03
N ALA A 162 -5.07 0.29 -1.97
CA ALA A 162 -5.67 -0.67 -2.89
C ALA A 162 -5.51 -2.10 -2.37
N ILE A 163 -6.61 -2.86 -2.29
CA ILE A 163 -6.65 -4.22 -1.73
C ILE A 163 -7.32 -5.14 -2.76
N GLU A 164 -6.60 -6.15 -3.26
CA GLU A 164 -7.11 -7.01 -4.33
C GLU A 164 -8.10 -8.08 -3.84
N GLU A 165 -7.81 -8.74 -2.73
CA GLU A 165 -8.66 -9.82 -2.19
C GLU A 165 -9.15 -9.48 -0.79
N LEU A 166 -10.44 -9.19 -0.64
CA LEU A 166 -11.06 -9.01 0.68
C LEU A 166 -11.44 -10.34 1.35
N ASP A 167 -11.64 -11.40 0.57
CA ASP A 167 -12.07 -12.71 1.07
C ASP A 167 -10.98 -13.32 1.97
N GLY A 168 -11.35 -13.62 3.21
CA GLY A 168 -10.42 -14.14 4.23
C GLY A 168 -9.77 -13.08 5.12
N MET A 169 -10.09 -11.79 4.94
CA MET A 169 -9.51 -10.66 5.71
C MET A 169 -10.36 -10.21 6.91
N ASN A 170 -10.97 -11.14 7.64
CA ASN A 170 -11.98 -10.82 8.66
C ASN A 170 -11.49 -9.83 9.75
N GLY A 171 -10.24 -9.91 10.20
CA GLY A 171 -9.72 -8.98 11.21
C GLY A 171 -9.22 -7.66 10.60
N ALA A 172 -8.61 -7.67 9.43
CA ALA A 172 -8.17 -6.46 8.73
C ALA A 172 -9.34 -5.54 8.31
N VAL A 173 -10.53 -6.09 8.04
CA VAL A 173 -11.74 -5.30 7.76
C VAL A 173 -12.09 -4.36 8.92
N TYR A 174 -11.88 -4.80 10.17
CA TYR A 174 -12.10 -3.93 11.33
C TYR A 174 -11.11 -2.77 11.34
N SER A 175 -9.84 -3.03 11.06
CA SER A 175 -8.78 -2.01 10.98
C SER A 175 -9.09 -0.98 9.88
N ILE A 176 -9.54 -1.43 8.71
CA ILE A 176 -9.94 -0.55 7.59
C ILE A 176 -11.13 0.33 7.99
N ARG A 177 -12.18 -0.25 8.58
CA ARG A 177 -13.34 0.51 9.06
C ARG A 177 -12.96 1.50 10.13
N SER A 178 -12.05 1.11 11.02
CA SER A 178 -11.51 1.99 12.05
C SER A 178 -10.87 3.20 11.39
N ILE A 179 -9.91 3.02 10.47
CA ILE A 179 -9.26 4.13 9.74
C ILE A 179 -10.25 5.02 8.98
N GLN A 180 -11.28 4.44 8.36
CA GLN A 180 -12.33 5.20 7.68
C GLN A 180 -13.20 6.03 8.65
N SER A 181 -13.37 5.55 9.89
CA SER A 181 -14.26 6.15 10.91
C SER A 181 -13.51 7.00 11.94
N SER A 182 -12.24 6.73 12.21
CA SER A 182 -11.38 7.39 13.18
C SER A 182 -10.89 8.73 12.64
N LYS A 183 -11.85 9.61 12.36
CA LYS A 183 -11.61 11.03 12.16
C LYS A 183 -11.40 11.67 13.53
N LYS A 184 -10.14 11.75 13.95
CA LYS A 184 -9.65 12.79 14.87
C LYS A 184 -8.26 13.23 14.46
#